data_AF-A0A430K856-F1
#
_entry.id   AF-A0A430K856-F1
#
_cell.length_a   1.000
_cell.length_b   1.000
_cell.length_c   1.000
_cell.angle_alpha   90.00
_cell.angle_beta   90.00
_cell.angle_gamma   90.00
#
_symmetry.space_group_name_H-M   'P 1'
#
loop_
_entity.id
_entity.type
_entity.pdbx_description
1 polymer ?
#
loop_
_entity_poly.entity_id
_entity_poly.type
_entity_poly.pdbx_seq_one_letter_code
_entity_poly.pdbx_strand_id
1 'polypeptide(L)'
;MMKRTLAYMALLVLSGTLVFGITKIWNTEKDPKVSLYSQTFPIGDGFGYEIALQDKVLIRQEYIPILEGKKPFATSLDAQRTADKVISKLMKKESPILSVKELKELQIPDFN
;
A
#
# COMPACT_ATOMS: atom_id res chain seq x y z
N MET A 1 64.75 0.81 -5.17
CA MET A 1 63.64 1.35 -6.00
C MET A 1 62.33 0.57 -5.86
N MET A 2 62.31 -0.77 -5.98
CA MET A 2 61.06 -1.58 -5.96
C MET A 2 60.23 -1.55 -4.65
N LYS A 3 60.85 -1.35 -3.48
CA LYS A 3 60.10 -1.34 -2.20
C LYS A 3 59.15 -0.14 -2.06
N ARG A 4 59.51 1.01 -2.65
CA ARG A 4 58.70 2.23 -2.62
C ARG A 4 57.53 2.12 -3.61
N THR A 5 57.76 1.51 -4.78
CA THR A 5 56.68 1.26 -5.76
C THR A 5 55.67 0.23 -5.24
N LEU A 6 56.10 -0.81 -4.51
CA LEU A 6 55.18 -1.72 -3.82
C LEU A 6 54.30 -1.00 -2.79
N ALA A 7 54.86 -0.06 -2.02
CA ALA A 7 54.10 0.69 -1.03
C ALA A 7 53.00 1.57 -1.66
N TYR A 8 53.28 2.20 -2.81
CA TYR A 8 52.27 3.00 -3.52
C TYR A 8 51.16 2.14 -4.13
N MET A 9 51.48 0.94 -4.64
CA MET A 9 50.47 0.00 -5.15
C MET A 9 49.53 -0.47 -4.03
N ALA A 10 50.06 -0.74 -2.83
CA ALA A 10 49.24 -1.10 -1.67
C ALA A 10 48.31 0.05 -1.23
N LEU A 11 48.79 1.30 -1.27
CA LEU A 11 48.02 2.50 -0.94
C LEU A 11 46.87 2.76 -1.94
N LEU A 12 47.10 2.56 -3.24
CA LEU A 12 46.06 2.71 -4.27
C LEU A 12 44.95 1.66 -4.11
N VAL A 13 45.32 0.40 -3.82
CA VAL A 13 44.34 -0.67 -3.58
C VAL A 13 43.50 -0.42 -2.32
N LEU A 14 44.12 0.06 -1.23
CA LEU A 14 43.42 0.45 0.00
C LEU A 14 42.47 1.64 -0.21
N SER A 15 42.85 2.61 -1.04
CA SER A 15 41.97 3.75 -1.36
C SER A 15 40.74 3.32 -2.17
N GLY A 16 40.92 2.40 -3.14
CA GLY A 16 39.84 1.91 -3.99
C GLY A 16 38.80 1.08 -3.22
N THR A 17 39.23 0.27 -2.25
CA THR A 17 38.31 -0.52 -1.41
C THR A 17 37.55 0.36 -0.41
N LEU A 18 38.18 1.41 0.11
CA LEU A 18 37.51 2.42 0.93
C LEU A 18 36.42 3.16 0.14
N VAL A 19 36.73 3.61 -1.08
CA VAL A 19 35.75 4.29 -1.95
C VAL A 19 34.59 3.36 -2.31
N PHE A 20 34.87 2.10 -2.65
CA PHE A 20 33.84 1.10 -3.00
C PHE A 20 32.97 0.67 -1.80
N GLY A 21 33.55 0.66 -0.59
CA GLY A 21 32.81 0.43 0.65
C GLY A 21 31.86 1.59 0.99
N ILE A 22 32.32 2.84 0.76
CA ILE A 22 31.51 4.05 0.98
C ILE A 22 30.32 4.08 0.01
N THR A 23 30.47 3.76 -1.27
CA THR A 23 29.34 3.82 -2.22
C THR A 23 28.18 2.87 -1.88
N LYS A 24 28.45 1.76 -1.19
CA LYS A 24 27.42 0.81 -0.73
C LYS A 24 26.63 1.29 0.48
N ILE A 25 27.21 2.13 1.33
CA ILE A 25 26.60 2.55 2.61
C ILE A 25 25.48 3.60 2.38
N TRP A 26 25.52 4.33 1.27
CA TRP A 26 24.65 5.51 1.07
C TRP A 26 23.41 5.20 0.23
N ASN A 27 23.34 4.04 -0.43
CA ASN A 27 22.21 3.63 -1.28
C ASN A 27 21.12 2.83 -0.54
N THR A 28 20.94 3.03 0.76
CA THR A 28 19.82 2.44 1.51
C THR A 28 18.95 3.54 2.09
N GLU A 29 18.39 4.39 1.22
CA GLU A 29 17.13 5.03 1.54
C GLU A 29 16.04 3.95 1.41
N LYS A 30 15.71 3.30 2.53
CA LYS A 30 14.45 2.58 2.61
C LYS A 30 13.36 3.63 2.57
N ASP A 31 12.78 3.83 1.38
CA ASP A 31 11.55 4.60 1.20
C ASP A 31 10.59 4.22 2.34
N PRO A 32 10.04 5.18 3.12
CA PRO A 32 9.08 4.87 4.15
C PRO A 32 7.97 4.07 3.48
N LYS A 33 7.78 2.82 3.90
CA LYS A 33 6.87 1.87 3.27
C LYS A 33 5.45 2.42 3.38
N VAL A 34 5.03 3.20 2.38
CA VAL A 34 3.74 3.87 2.37
C VAL A 34 2.67 2.79 2.27
N SER A 35 1.92 2.58 3.36
CA SER A 35 0.87 1.56 3.42
C SER A 35 -0.51 2.20 3.30
N LEU A 36 -1.33 1.65 2.41
CA LEU A 36 -2.76 1.91 2.39
C LEU A 36 -3.39 1.40 3.69
N TYR A 37 -4.32 2.17 4.25
CA TYR A 37 -5.16 1.75 5.36
C TYR A 37 -6.62 2.12 5.09
N SER A 38 -7.54 1.39 5.72
CA SER A 38 -8.97 1.63 5.62
C SER A 38 -9.56 1.94 7.00
N GLN A 39 -10.63 2.72 7.01
CA GLN A 39 -11.47 2.93 8.19
C GLN A 39 -12.93 3.01 7.79
N THR A 40 -13.81 2.64 8.71
CA THR A 40 -15.27 2.71 8.51
C THR A 40 -15.84 3.91 9.25
N PHE A 41 -16.93 4.45 8.72
CA PHE A 41 -17.64 5.57 9.32
C PHE A 41 -19.16 5.37 9.21
N PRO A 42 -19.94 5.84 10.20
CA PRO A 42 -21.40 5.76 10.13
C PRO A 42 -21.95 6.75 9.10
N ILE A 43 -23.03 6.37 8.40
CA ILE A 43 -23.77 7.22 7.49
C ILE A 43 -25.26 6.84 7.48
N GLY A 44 -26.11 7.77 7.92
CA GLY A 44 -27.53 7.47 8.16
C GLY A 44 -27.67 6.29 9.11
N ASP A 45 -28.41 5.27 8.68
CA ASP A 45 -28.66 4.04 9.44
C ASP A 45 -27.67 2.91 9.12
N GLY A 46 -26.55 3.21 8.45
CA GLY A 46 -25.54 2.22 8.06
C GLY A 46 -24.12 2.76 8.11
N PHE A 47 -23.24 2.17 7.29
CA PHE A 47 -21.81 2.46 7.27
C PHE A 47 -21.30 2.70 5.85
N GLY A 48 -20.29 3.58 5.74
CA GLY A 48 -19.39 3.69 4.60
C GLY A 48 -17.97 3.35 5.01
N TYR A 49 -17.05 3.35 4.05
CA TYR A 49 -15.62 3.20 4.31
C TYR A 49 -14.80 4.22 3.52
N GLU A 50 -13.59 4.45 3.99
CA GLU A 50 -12.58 5.17 3.24
C GLU A 50 -11.24 4.44 3.26
N ILE A 51 -10.45 4.68 2.22
CA ILE A 51 -9.09 4.17 2.07
C ILE A 51 -8.19 5.38 1.91
N ALA A 52 -7.17 5.45 2.75
CA ALA A 52 -6.21 6.55 2.79
C ALA A 52 -4.78 6.05 2.62
N LEU A 53 -3.94 6.96 2.16
CA LEU A 53 -2.50 6.80 2.02
C LEU A 53 -1.84 7.96 2.76
N GLN A 54 -1.17 7.66 3.87
CA GLN A 54 -0.72 8.69 4.82
C GLN A 54 -1.91 9.58 5.21
N ASP A 55 -1.83 10.88 5.03
CA ASP A 55 -2.87 11.82 5.44
C ASP A 55 -3.89 12.13 4.32
N LYS A 56 -3.83 11.39 3.20
CA LYS A 56 -4.67 11.64 2.03
C LYS A 56 -5.70 10.52 1.83
N VAL A 57 -6.98 10.88 1.95
CA VAL A 57 -8.09 10.01 1.53
C VAL A 57 -8.06 9.83 0.01
N LEU A 58 -7.94 8.58 -0.44
CA LEU A 58 -7.90 8.22 -1.85
C LEU A 58 -9.27 7.77 -2.37
N ILE A 59 -9.99 7.00 -1.56
CA ILE A 59 -11.32 6.48 -1.87
C ILE A 59 -12.21 6.75 -0.67
N ARG A 60 -13.37 7.33 -0.92
CA ARG A 60 -14.43 7.49 0.07
C ARG A 60 -15.71 6.91 -0.51
N GLN A 61 -16.17 5.80 0.06
CA GLN A 61 -17.30 5.05 -0.43
C GLN A 61 -18.40 5.05 0.62
N GLU A 62 -19.38 5.93 0.42
CA GLU A 62 -20.52 6.10 1.32
C GLU A 62 -21.59 5.02 1.12
N TYR A 63 -21.70 4.47 -0.09
CA TYR A 63 -22.77 3.55 -0.49
C TYR A 63 -22.22 2.37 -1.29
N ILE A 64 -22.99 1.28 -1.40
CA ILE A 64 -22.60 0.09 -2.16
C ILE A 64 -22.49 0.44 -3.66
N PRO A 65 -21.32 0.27 -4.31
CA PRO A 65 -21.07 0.84 -5.65
C PRO A 65 -21.99 0.35 -6.78
N ILE A 66 -22.50 -0.88 -6.69
CA ILE A 66 -23.25 -1.53 -7.79
C ILE A 66 -24.78 -1.42 -7.59
N LEU A 67 -25.23 -1.08 -6.38
CA LEU A 67 -26.66 -0.96 -6.11
C LEU A 67 -27.14 0.42 -6.54
N GLU A 68 -28.30 0.45 -7.20
CA GLU A 68 -28.96 1.71 -7.46
C GLU A 68 -29.42 2.37 -6.16
N GLY A 69 -29.28 3.70 -6.10
CA GLY A 69 -29.64 4.50 -4.93
C GLY A 69 -28.53 4.66 -3.88
N LYS A 70 -28.90 5.27 -2.75
CA LYS A 70 -27.99 5.59 -1.64
C LYS A 70 -28.08 4.51 -0.56
N LYS A 71 -27.59 3.32 -0.86
CA LYS A 71 -27.64 2.18 0.07
C LYS A 71 -26.32 2.01 0.81
N PRO A 72 -26.24 2.35 2.11
CA PRO A 72 -25.04 2.13 2.89
C PRO A 72 -24.88 0.64 3.25
N PHE A 73 -23.70 0.27 3.74
CA PHE A 73 -23.47 -1.06 4.29
C PHE A 73 -24.23 -1.24 5.60
N ALA A 74 -24.83 -2.40 5.81
CA ALA A 74 -25.63 -2.68 7.01
C ALA A 74 -24.78 -2.65 8.30
N THR A 75 -23.53 -3.13 8.24
CA THR A 75 -22.61 -3.16 9.38
C THR A 75 -21.24 -2.56 9.03
N SER A 76 -20.51 -2.11 10.06
CA SER A 76 -19.12 -1.69 9.89
C SER A 76 -18.24 -2.84 9.38
N LEU A 77 -18.53 -4.09 9.78
CA LEU A 77 -17.80 -5.26 9.29
C LEU A 77 -18.00 -5.48 7.78
N ASP A 78 -19.19 -5.24 7.24
CA ASP A 78 -19.45 -5.30 5.80
C ASP A 78 -18.65 -4.25 5.03
N ALA A 79 -18.67 -3.01 5.53
CA ALA A 79 -17.90 -1.91 4.96
C ALA A 79 -16.39 -2.22 5.02
N GLN A 80 -15.90 -2.73 6.15
CA GLN A 80 -14.48 -3.08 6.34
C GLN A 80 -14.03 -4.19 5.39
N ARG A 81 -14.77 -5.31 5.31
CA ARG A 81 -14.44 -6.42 4.40
C ARG A 81 -14.39 -5.97 2.94
N THR A 82 -15.29 -5.05 2.57
CA THR A 82 -15.31 -4.44 1.25
C THR A 82 -14.08 -3.58 1.01
N ALA A 83 -13.72 -2.73 1.97
CA ALA A 83 -12.51 -1.90 1.91
C ALA A 83 -11.24 -2.75 1.78
N ASP A 84 -11.13 -3.83 2.54
CA ASP A 84 -9.97 -4.75 2.51
C ASP A 84 -9.83 -5.44 1.15
N LYS A 85 -10.96 -5.82 0.53
CA LYS A 85 -10.97 -6.34 -0.84
C LYS A 85 -10.49 -5.29 -1.84
N VAL A 86 -10.92 -4.04 -1.71
CA VAL A 86 -10.46 -2.93 -2.57
C VAL A 86 -8.97 -2.68 -2.37
N ILE A 87 -8.47 -2.64 -1.13
CA ILE A 87 -7.03 -2.53 -0.84
C ILE A 87 -6.27 -3.69 -1.50
N SER A 88 -6.75 -4.93 -1.39
CA SER A 88 -6.13 -6.09 -2.03
C SER A 88 -5.99 -5.92 -3.55
N LYS A 89 -7.04 -5.39 -4.21
CA LYS A 89 -7.04 -5.11 -5.66
C LYS A 89 -6.06 -3.99 -6.01
N LEU A 90 -6.04 -2.90 -5.24
CA LEU A 90 -5.08 -1.80 -5.41
C LEU A 90 -3.63 -2.29 -5.28
N MET A 91 -3.34 -3.13 -4.29
CA MET A 91 -2.00 -3.71 -4.10
C MET A 91 -1.59 -4.62 -5.26
N LYS A 92 -2.55 -5.25 -5.96
CA LYS A 92 -2.32 -6.04 -7.17
C LYS A 92 -2.33 -5.22 -8.47
N LYS A 93 -2.51 -3.89 -8.38
CA LYS A 93 -2.69 -2.99 -9.54
C LYS A 93 -3.90 -3.34 -10.40
N GLU A 94 -4.92 -3.94 -9.80
CA GLU A 94 -6.20 -4.26 -10.42
C GLU A 94 -7.18 -3.08 -10.26
N SER A 95 -8.22 -3.03 -11.10
CA SER A 95 -9.29 -2.03 -10.95
C SER A 95 -9.94 -2.17 -9.56
N PRO A 96 -10.15 -1.08 -8.80
CA PRO A 96 -10.78 -1.14 -7.47
C PRO A 96 -12.29 -1.41 -7.52
N ILE A 97 -12.88 -1.44 -8.72
CA ILE A 97 -14.31 -1.73 -8.91
C ILE A 97 -14.59 -3.19 -8.51
N LEU A 98 -15.59 -3.36 -7.65
CA LEU A 98 -16.07 -4.67 -7.25
C LEU A 98 -17.14 -5.16 -8.22
N SER A 99 -17.14 -6.46 -8.46
CA SER A 99 -18.19 -7.16 -9.20
C SER A 99 -19.27 -7.70 -8.26
N VAL A 100 -20.46 -7.98 -8.79
CA VAL A 100 -21.55 -8.64 -8.04
C VAL A 100 -21.07 -9.96 -7.43
N LYS A 101 -20.27 -10.74 -8.16
CA LYS A 101 -19.71 -12.00 -7.67
C LYS A 101 -18.84 -11.79 -6.43
N GLU A 102 -17.95 -10.80 -6.45
CA GLU A 102 -17.11 -10.49 -5.29
C GLU A 102 -17.92 -10.03 -4.08
N LEU A 103 -18.98 -9.24 -4.27
CA LEU A 103 -19.86 -8.81 -3.17
C LEU A 103 -20.63 -9.99 -2.56
N LYS A 104 -21.03 -10.98 -3.36
CA LYS A 104 -21.60 -12.25 -2.88
C LYS A 104 -20.58 -13.08 -2.09
N GLU A 105 -19.35 -13.20 -2.59
CA GLU A 105 -18.26 -13.90 -1.89
C GLU A 105 -17.92 -13.25 -0.55
N LEU A 106 -18.05 -11.92 -0.45
CA LEU A 106 -17.90 -11.17 0.80
C LEU A 106 -19.11 -11.29 1.75
N GLN A 107 -20.17 -11.98 1.32
CA GLN A 107 -21.43 -12.15 2.06
C GLN A 107 -22.09 -10.83 2.45
N ILE A 108 -22.05 -9.85 1.56
CA ILE A 108 -22.77 -8.58 1.75
C ILE A 108 -24.28 -8.89 1.66
N PRO A 109 -25.08 -8.54 2.71
CA PRO A 109 -26.48 -9.00 2.81
C PRO A 109 -27.35 -8.70 1.60
N ASP A 110 -27.05 -7.62 0.87
CA ASP A 110 -27.85 -7.16 -0.27
C ASP A 110 -27.68 -7.98 -1.54
N PHE A 111 -26.76 -8.94 -1.56
CA PHE A 111 -26.49 -9.79 -2.71
C PHE A 111 -26.74 -11.29 -2.44
N ASN A 112 -27.19 -11.64 -1.23
CA ASN A 112 -27.46 -13.02 -0.82
C ASN A 112 -28.95 -13.34 -0.77
#